data_AF-A0A6V7HWN8-F1
#
_entry.id   AF-A0A6V7HWN8-F1
#
_cell.length_a   1.000
_cell.length_b   1.000
_cell.length_c   1.000
_cell.angle_alpha   90.00
_cell.angle_beta   90.00
_cell.angle_gamma   90.00
#
_symmetry.space_group_name_H-M   'P 1'
#
loop_
_entity.id
_entity.type
_entity.pdbx_description
1 polymer ?
#
loop_
_entity_poly.entity_id
_entity_poly.type
_entity_poly.pdbx_seq_one_letter_code
_entity_poly.pdbx_strand_id
1 'polypeptide(L)'
;GARFPGNLNTDMNDLATNLVPYPQLHYIFSSVSPISMTAPTISIAQNNRLQDELFINAWSRSHQLIKVDPLQPKAVIIGAAHISRGNCSMDDMRRNIEK
;
A
#
# COMPACT_ATOMS: atom_id res chain seq x y z
N GLY A 1 -1.29 -8.76 12.08
CA GLY A 1 -0.40 -9.74 11.44
C GLY A 1 1.04 -9.30 11.60
N ALA A 2 1.91 -10.25 11.94
CA ALA A 2 3.30 -10.15 12.44
C ALA A 2 3.54 -9.45 13.80
N ARG A 3 2.98 -8.25 14.08
CA ARG A 3 3.24 -7.53 15.37
C ARG A 3 2.02 -7.02 16.13
N PHE A 4 0.96 -6.64 15.41
CA PHE A 4 -0.27 -6.09 16.01
C PHE A 4 -1.50 -6.86 15.53
N PRO A 5 -2.56 -6.99 16.36
CA PRO A 5 -3.83 -7.53 15.92
C PRO A 5 -4.53 -6.56 14.95
N GLY A 6 -5.24 -7.08 13.95
CA GLY A 6 -6.03 -6.31 13.00
C GLY A 6 -7.10 -7.16 12.31
N ASN A 7 -8.02 -6.51 11.59
CA ASN A 7 -9.17 -7.16 10.94
C ASN A 7 -8.76 -8.10 9.81
N LEU A 8 -7.66 -7.78 9.12
CA LEU A 8 -7.03 -8.64 8.13
C LEU A 8 -5.58 -8.84 8.54
N ASN A 9 -5.28 -9.99 9.13
CA ASN A 9 -3.93 -10.33 9.54
C ASN A 9 -3.18 -10.89 8.34
N THR A 10 -2.13 -10.19 7.93
CA THR A 10 -1.16 -10.69 6.94
C THR A 10 0.07 -11.21 7.66
N ASP A 11 0.53 -12.40 7.33
CA ASP A 11 1.83 -12.92 7.75
C ASP A 11 2.88 -12.79 6.61
N MET A 12 4.15 -13.11 6.90
CA MET A 12 5.20 -13.03 5.88
C MET A 12 5.10 -14.12 4.82
N ASN A 13 4.52 -15.27 5.15
CA ASN A 13 4.34 -16.38 4.20
C ASN A 13 3.23 -16.06 3.19
N ASP A 14 2.19 -15.35 3.60
CA ASP A 14 1.11 -14.85 2.77
C ASP A 14 1.66 -13.89 1.72
N LEU A 15 2.58 -12.99 2.10
CA LEU A 15 3.20 -12.07 1.15
C LEU A 15 4.02 -12.81 0.10
N ALA A 16 4.83 -13.79 0.52
CA ALA A 16 5.61 -14.61 -0.42
C ALA A 16 4.70 -15.40 -1.37
N THR A 17 3.65 -16.03 -0.83
CA THR A 17 2.71 -16.85 -1.61
C THR A 17 1.90 -16.01 -2.60
N ASN A 18 1.45 -14.82 -2.20
CA ASN A 18 0.58 -13.98 -3.02
C ASN A 18 1.34 -13.10 -4.02
N LEU A 19 2.56 -12.67 -3.71
CA LEU A 19 3.32 -11.71 -4.53
C LEU A 19 4.43 -12.34 -5.36
N VAL A 20 4.81 -13.61 -5.12
CA VAL A 20 5.86 -14.30 -5.87
C VAL A 20 5.27 -15.50 -6.62
N PRO A 21 4.52 -15.27 -7.72
CA PRO A 21 3.92 -16.35 -8.50
C PRO A 21 4.96 -17.20 -9.25
N TYR A 22 6.15 -16.63 -9.52
CA TYR A 22 7.26 -17.32 -10.18
C TYR A 22 8.53 -17.17 -9.32
N PRO A 23 9.25 -18.27 -9.01
CA PRO A 23 10.44 -18.21 -8.15
C PRO A 23 11.55 -17.26 -8.64
N GLN A 24 11.66 -17.07 -9.95
CA GLN A 24 12.65 -16.16 -10.55
C GLN A 24 12.25 -14.68 -10.49
N LEU A 25 10.96 -14.38 -10.23
CA LEU A 25 10.41 -13.02 -10.13
C LEU A 25 10.04 -12.69 -8.67
N HIS A 26 11.03 -12.77 -7.77
CA HIS A 26 10.85 -12.56 -6.33
C HIS A 26 11.19 -11.15 -5.84
N TYR A 27 11.53 -10.23 -6.74
CA TYR A 27 11.80 -8.83 -6.39
C TYR A 27 10.49 -8.05 -6.28
N ILE A 28 10.15 -7.69 -5.04
CA ILE A 28 8.99 -6.87 -4.71
C ILE A 28 9.50 -5.44 -4.46
N PHE A 29 8.89 -4.46 -5.12
CA PHE A 29 9.12 -3.05 -4.79
C PHE A 29 8.04 -2.57 -3.81
N SER A 30 8.36 -1.53 -3.05
CA SER A 30 7.46 -0.96 -2.06
C SER A 30 7.31 0.54 -2.25
N SER A 31 6.15 1.04 -1.86
CA SER A 31 5.88 2.46 -1.68
C SER A 31 5.31 2.70 -0.30
N VAL A 32 5.38 3.95 0.15
CA VAL A 32 4.79 4.34 1.44
C VAL A 32 4.13 5.70 1.28
N SER A 33 2.89 5.81 1.77
CA SER A 33 2.24 7.10 1.95
C SER A 33 1.62 7.13 3.35
N PRO A 34 1.76 8.23 4.08
CA PRO A 34 2.50 9.46 3.71
C PRO A 34 4.02 9.32 3.95
N ILE A 35 4.84 10.00 3.14
CA ILE A 35 6.30 10.05 3.33
C ILE A 35 6.68 10.91 4.54
N SER A 36 5.94 12.00 4.75
CA SER A 36 6.16 12.91 5.87
C SER A 36 4.81 13.38 6.40
N MET A 37 4.61 13.21 7.71
CA MET A 37 3.51 13.82 8.45
C MET A 37 4.05 14.36 9.75
N THR A 38 3.64 15.57 10.08
CA THR A 38 3.89 16.12 11.41
C THR A 38 2.77 15.69 12.37
N ALA A 39 3.09 15.52 13.65
CA ALA A 39 2.11 15.17 14.69
C ALA A 39 0.78 15.96 14.65
N PRO A 40 0.78 17.29 14.43
CA PRO A 40 -0.47 18.05 14.33
C PRO A 40 -1.28 17.75 13.05
N THR A 41 -0.66 17.26 11.98
CA THR A 41 -1.38 16.83 10.77
C THR A 41 -2.11 15.51 10.98
N ILE A 42 -1.60 14.63 11.86
CA ILE A 42 -2.18 13.31 12.14
C ILE A 42 -3.50 13.42 12.91
N SER A 43 -3.63 14.37 13.83
CA SER A 43 -4.87 14.54 14.61
C SER A 43 -6.05 15.06 13.79
N ILE A 44 -5.78 15.78 12.70
CA ILE A 44 -6.79 16.34 11.78
C ILE A 44 -7.16 15.33 10.67
N ALA A 45 -6.30 14.35 10.43
CA ALA A 45 -6.35 13.39 9.33
C ALA A 45 -7.38 12.25 9.49
N GLN A 46 -8.42 12.42 10.31
CA GLN A 46 -9.46 11.38 10.52
C GLN A 46 -10.58 11.39 9.46
N ASN A 47 -10.39 12.10 8.35
CA ASN A 47 -11.41 12.24 7.31
C ASN A 47 -11.19 11.23 6.18
N ASN A 48 -12.27 10.60 5.69
CA ASN A 48 -12.22 9.56 4.65
C ASN A 48 -11.52 10.04 3.37
N ARG A 49 -11.64 11.33 3.04
CA ARG A 49 -10.96 11.96 1.90
C ARG A 49 -9.43 11.81 1.96
N LEU A 50 -8.85 11.95 3.15
CA LEU A 50 -7.41 11.85 3.30
C LEU A 50 -6.94 10.40 3.13
N GLN A 51 -7.75 9.40 3.51
CA GLN A 51 -7.42 8.00 3.24
C GLN A 51 -7.38 7.69 1.75
N ASP A 52 -8.35 8.20 0.99
CA ASP A 52 -8.35 8.08 -0.48
C ASP A 52 -7.10 8.75 -1.09
N GLU A 53 -6.73 9.94 -0.61
CA GLU A 53 -5.51 10.63 -1.04
C GLU A 53 -4.24 9.83 -0.71
N LEU A 54 -4.13 9.25 0.49
CA LEU A 54 -3.00 8.41 0.88
C LEU A 54 -2.91 7.14 0.01
N PHE A 55 -4.05 6.51 -0.31
CA PHE A 55 -4.11 5.36 -1.20
C PHE A 55 -3.56 5.71 -2.58
N ILE A 56 -4.07 6.78 -3.20
CA ILE A 56 -3.63 7.23 -4.53
C ILE A 56 -2.14 7.62 -4.49
N ASN A 57 -1.72 8.34 -3.45
CA ASN A 57 -0.33 8.77 -3.30
C ASN A 57 0.63 7.58 -3.17
N ALA A 58 0.22 6.47 -2.54
CA ALA A 58 1.05 5.26 -2.48
C ALA A 58 1.36 4.68 -3.87
N TRP A 59 0.52 4.91 -4.88
CA TRP A 59 0.78 4.51 -6.27
C TRP A 59 1.56 5.56 -7.06
N SER A 60 1.71 6.78 -6.54
CA SER A 60 2.46 7.83 -7.23
C SER A 60 3.95 7.53 -7.31
N ARG A 61 4.59 7.99 -8.39
CA ARG A 61 6.04 7.82 -8.60
C ARG A 61 6.89 8.43 -7.48
N SER A 62 6.43 9.54 -6.88
CA SER A 62 7.16 10.23 -5.81
C SER A 62 7.19 9.46 -4.49
N HIS A 63 6.32 8.47 -4.31
CA HIS A 63 6.22 7.66 -3.09
C HIS A 63 6.82 6.24 -3.25
N GLN A 64 7.37 5.92 -4.43
CA GLN A 64 8.07 4.67 -4.67
C GLN A 64 9.45 4.69 -4.00
N LEU A 65 9.81 3.61 -3.31
CA LEU A 65 11.09 3.49 -2.60
C LEU A 65 12.20 2.89 -3.47
N ILE A 66 11.99 2.84 -4.79
CA ILE A 66 12.93 2.35 -5.78
C ILE A 66 13.18 3.43 -6.85
N LYS A 67 14.40 3.50 -7.37
CA LYS A 67 14.80 4.47 -8.41
C LYS A 67 14.33 4.09 -9.83
N VAL A 68 13.58 3.00 -9.97
CA VAL A 68 13.01 2.52 -11.22
C VAL A 68 11.54 2.91 -11.27
N ASP A 69 11.00 3.18 -12.45
CA ASP A 69 9.56 3.42 -12.61
C ASP A 69 8.84 2.11 -12.94
N PRO A 70 8.08 1.52 -11.99
CA PRO A 70 7.37 0.26 -12.20
C PRO A 70 6.04 0.44 -12.94
N LEU A 71 5.56 1.67 -13.16
CA LEU A 71 4.27 1.99 -13.76
C LEU A 71 4.39 2.47 -15.21
N GLN A 72 5.50 2.16 -15.87
CA GLN A 72 5.70 2.49 -17.27
C GLN A 72 4.66 1.77 -18.15
N PRO A 73 4.28 2.32 -19.32
CA PRO A 73 3.27 1.72 -20.20
C PRO A 73 3.56 0.29 -20.66
N LYS A 74 4.83 -0.15 -20.62
CA LYS A 74 5.27 -1.50 -20.99
C LYS A 74 5.44 -2.45 -19.80
N ALA A 75 5.33 -1.93 -18.57
CA ALA A 75 5.48 -2.72 -17.36
C ALA A 75 4.16 -3.42 -17.02
N VAL A 76 4.25 -4.58 -16.38
CA VAL A 76 3.10 -5.35 -15.92
C VAL A 76 3.26 -5.61 -14.42
N ILE A 77 2.26 -5.21 -13.64
CA ILE A 77 2.16 -5.56 -12.22
C ILE A 77 1.42 -6.89 -12.13
N ILE A 78 2.12 -7.91 -11.64
CA ILE A 78 1.57 -9.27 -11.49
C ILE A 78 0.82 -9.47 -10.18
N GLY A 79 1.06 -8.61 -9.18
CA GLY A 79 0.44 -8.67 -7.87
C GLY A 79 0.79 -7.45 -7.04
N ALA A 80 -0.10 -7.08 -6.13
CA ALA A 80 0.11 -5.97 -5.20
C ALA A 80 -0.56 -6.29 -3.87
N ALA A 81 0.07 -5.85 -2.78
CA ALA A 81 -0.50 -5.89 -1.45
C ALA A 81 -0.53 -4.47 -0.89
N HIS A 82 -1.68 -4.07 -0.34
CA HIS A 82 -1.83 -2.79 0.32
C HIS A 82 -2.02 -2.99 1.82
N ILE A 83 -1.23 -2.27 2.62
CA ILE A 83 -1.23 -2.38 4.08
C ILE A 83 -1.53 -1.01 4.65
N SER A 84 -2.74 -0.83 5.18
CA SER A 84 -3.13 0.38 5.88
C SER A 84 -2.93 0.25 7.39
N ARG A 85 -2.66 1.37 8.07
CA ARG A 85 -2.52 1.44 9.53
C ARG A 85 -3.33 2.61 10.06
N GLY A 86 -3.99 2.40 11.20
CA GLY A 86 -4.85 3.39 11.83
C GLY A 86 -6.33 3.08 11.64
N ASN A 87 -7.17 4.10 11.76
CA ASN A 87 -8.63 3.97 11.68
C ASN A 87 -9.12 3.88 10.23
N CYS A 88 -8.82 2.78 9.55
CA CYS A 88 -9.22 2.53 8.16
C CYS A 88 -10.19 1.34 8.09
N SER A 89 -11.35 1.52 7.43
CA SER A 89 -12.27 0.41 7.16
C SER A 89 -11.87 -0.34 5.89
N MET A 90 -12.25 -1.61 5.80
CA MET A 90 -12.12 -2.37 4.55
C MET A 90 -12.92 -1.75 3.40
N ASP A 91 -14.03 -1.09 3.71
CA ASP A 91 -14.86 -0.41 2.70
C ASP A 91 -14.16 0.82 2.11
N ASP A 92 -13.37 1.52 2.93
CA ASP A 92 -12.56 2.66 2.47
C ASP A 92 -11.47 2.22 1.49
N MET A 93 -10.83 1.07 1.77
CA MET A 93 -9.83 0.52 0.86
C MET A 93 -10.48 0.02 -0.45
N ARG A 94 -11.60 -0.69 -0.37
CA ARG A 94 -12.31 -1.21 -1.56
C ARG A 94 -12.77 -0.11 -2.50
N ARG A 95 -13.28 1.00 -1.97
CA ARG A 95 -13.71 2.16 -2.76
C ARG A 95 -12.63 2.71 -3.69
N ASN A 96 -11.35 2.56 -3.33
CA ASN A 96 -10.23 3.06 -4.15
C ASN A 96 -9.74 2.05 -5.21
N ILE A 97 -10.20 0.80 -5.15
CA ILE A 97 -9.86 -0.24 -6.13
C ILE A 97 -10.81 -0.18 -7.34
N GLU A 98 -12.07 0.17 -7.11
CA GLU A 98 -13.11 0.22 -8.16
C GLU A 98 -13.08 1.51 -9.01
N LYS A 99 -12.24 2.49 -8.65
CA LYS A 99 -12.06 3.74 -9.37
C LYS A 99 -10.98 3.62 -10.44
#